data_AF-A0A9D2WQ87-F1
#
_entry.id   AF-A0A9D2WQ87-F1
#
_cell.length_a   1.000
_cell.length_b   1.000
_cell.length_c   1.000
_cell.angle_alpha   90.00
_cell.angle_beta   90.00
_cell.angle_gamma   90.00
#
_symmetry.space_group_name_H-M   'P 1'
#
loop_
_entity.id
_entity.type
_entity.pdbx_description
1 polymer ?
#
loop_
_entity_poly.entity_id
_entity_poly.type
_entity_poly.pdbx_seq_one_letter_code
_entity_poly.pdbx_strand_id
1 'polypeptide(L)'
;MGYPMQYATASDIFDEMAALTPSYRGISYARLERGGIQWPCPHSGHPGTAYLHKDNFSHGPGKFNPVVYVPPAELPDAGYPLLLSTGRRYFHYHTGTMTWRTGALEVHYGNEYLEINQVDAAALGITDGDIAQVSSRCGLVKVETRISKVVPQGLVFTSFLFPEVATSTN
;
A
#
# COMPACT_ATOMS: atom_id res chain seq x y z
N MET A 1 -9.87 9.60 31.90
CA MET A 1 -9.84 10.88 31.16
C MET A 1 -11.11 11.72 31.28
N GLY A 2 -12.04 11.47 32.23
CA GLY A 2 -13.02 12.46 32.72
C GLY A 2 -14.15 12.97 31.79
N TYR A 3 -14.00 12.84 30.47
CA TYR A 3 -14.99 13.28 29.50
C TYR A 3 -16.05 12.18 29.27
N PRO A 4 -17.36 12.45 29.45
CA PRO A 4 -18.40 11.46 29.26
C PRO A 4 -18.63 11.20 27.76
N MET A 5 -18.33 9.97 27.32
CA MET A 5 -18.65 9.48 25.98
C MET A 5 -19.40 8.16 26.13
N GLN A 6 -20.69 8.17 25.80
CA GLN A 6 -21.55 7.01 25.88
C GLN A 6 -22.32 6.87 24.57
N TYR A 7 -22.09 5.75 23.88
CA TYR A 7 -22.79 5.36 22.66
C TYR A 7 -23.25 3.92 22.85
N ALA A 8 -24.48 3.61 22.40
CA ALA A 8 -25.00 2.25 22.47
C ALA A 8 -24.54 1.42 21.27
N THR A 9 -24.40 2.06 20.09
CA THR A 9 -24.07 1.39 18.83
C THR A 9 -23.08 2.19 17.99
N ALA A 10 -22.49 1.53 16.99
CA ALA A 10 -21.68 2.21 15.97
C ALA A 10 -22.50 3.17 15.09
N SER A 11 -23.82 2.94 14.95
CA SER A 11 -24.70 3.87 14.23
C SER A 11 -24.79 5.21 14.95
N ASP A 12 -24.85 5.23 16.28
CA ASP A 12 -24.92 6.47 17.07
C ASP A 12 -23.68 7.33 16.84
N ILE A 13 -22.50 6.69 16.80
CA ILE A 13 -21.21 7.36 16.51
C ILE A 13 -21.21 7.90 15.08
N PHE A 14 -21.68 7.10 14.11
CA PHE A 14 -21.70 7.50 12.71
C PHE A 14 -22.68 8.65 12.47
N ASP A 15 -23.85 8.64 13.10
CA ASP A 15 -24.86 9.70 12.98
C ASP A 15 -24.35 11.02 13.58
N GLU A 16 -23.64 10.99 14.72
CA GLU A 16 -22.94 12.17 15.25
C GLU A 16 -21.88 12.69 14.27
N MET A 17 -21.02 11.81 13.76
CA MET A 17 -19.99 12.18 12.77
C MET A 17 -20.61 12.78 11.50
N ALA A 18 -21.68 12.19 10.99
CA ALA A 18 -22.38 12.64 9.79
C ALA A 18 -23.08 13.99 10.00
N ALA A 19 -23.62 14.25 11.20
CA ALA A 19 -24.20 15.55 11.54
C ALA A 19 -23.17 16.69 11.51
N LEU A 20 -21.90 16.39 11.84
CA LEU A 20 -20.78 17.33 11.83
C LEU A 20 -20.03 17.39 10.49
N THR A 21 -20.22 16.42 9.60
CA THR A 21 -19.49 16.29 8.34
C THR A 21 -20.42 16.49 7.14
N PRO A 22 -20.49 17.68 6.52
CA PRO A 22 -21.45 17.99 5.46
C PRO A 22 -21.45 17.01 4.28
N SER A 23 -20.28 16.45 3.91
CA SER A 23 -20.16 15.46 2.83
C SER A 23 -20.71 14.08 3.19
N TYR A 24 -21.02 13.81 4.46
CA TYR A 24 -21.55 12.54 4.95
C TYR A 24 -22.98 12.67 5.49
N ARG A 25 -23.53 13.89 5.61
CA ARG A 25 -24.83 14.19 6.24
C ARG A 25 -26.01 13.38 5.68
N GLY A 26 -25.93 12.94 4.43
CA GLY A 26 -26.94 12.10 3.81
C GLY A 26 -26.79 10.60 4.07
N ILE A 27 -25.67 10.14 4.62
CA ILE A 27 -25.36 8.73 4.82
C ILE A 27 -25.84 8.31 6.21
N SER A 28 -26.46 7.14 6.29
CA SER A 28 -26.82 6.49 7.56
C SER A 28 -26.76 4.98 7.38
N TYR A 29 -26.65 4.24 8.49
CA TYR A 29 -26.64 2.77 8.46
C TYR A 29 -27.86 2.21 7.71
N ALA A 30 -29.06 2.72 8.00
CA ALA A 30 -30.30 2.30 7.33
C ALA A 30 -30.28 2.47 5.80
N ARG A 31 -29.49 3.42 5.28
CA ARG A 31 -29.29 3.58 3.83
C ARG A 31 -28.21 2.63 3.30
N LEU A 32 -27.12 2.43 4.04
CA LEU A 32 -26.03 1.54 3.66
C LEU A 32 -26.47 0.07 3.57
N GLU A 33 -27.43 -0.35 4.40
CA GLU A 33 -28.07 -1.68 4.29
C GLU A 33 -28.76 -1.92 2.93
N ARG A 34 -29.08 -0.85 2.20
CA ARG A 34 -29.70 -0.93 0.87
C ARG A 34 -28.67 -0.86 -0.27
N GLY A 35 -27.40 -0.67 0.05
CA GLY A 35 -26.31 -0.57 -0.92
C GLY A 35 -25.26 0.49 -0.55
N GLY A 36 -24.08 0.39 -1.17
CA GLY A 36 -22.99 1.33 -0.94
C GLY A 36 -23.29 2.73 -1.49
N ILE A 37 -22.93 3.76 -0.73
CA ILE A 37 -23.08 5.17 -1.11
C ILE A 37 -21.70 5.80 -1.24
N GLN A 38 -21.40 6.35 -2.41
CA GLN A 38 -20.19 7.14 -2.62
C GLN A 38 -20.38 8.52 -2.01
N TRP A 39 -19.50 8.90 -1.09
CA TRP A 39 -19.42 10.27 -0.60
C TRP A 39 -18.73 11.14 -1.66
N PRO A 40 -19.04 12.44 -1.78
CA PRO A 40 -19.99 13.21 -0.98
C PRO A 40 -21.47 12.83 -1.15
N CYS A 41 -22.24 12.91 -0.06
CA CYS A 41 -23.68 12.72 -0.01
C CYS A 41 -24.27 13.72 1.01
N PRO A 42 -24.69 14.93 0.58
CA PRO A 42 -24.99 16.03 1.49
C PRO A 42 -26.35 15.95 2.19
N HIS A 43 -27.29 15.15 1.69
CA HIS A 43 -28.61 14.96 2.31
C HIS A 43 -29.17 13.57 2.00
N SER A 44 -30.16 13.13 2.79
CA SER A 44 -30.72 11.77 2.74
C SER A 44 -31.38 11.40 1.40
N GLY A 45 -31.90 12.39 0.67
CA GLY A 45 -32.41 12.21 -0.69
C GLY A 45 -31.35 12.15 -1.80
N HIS A 46 -30.08 12.42 -1.50
CA HIS A 46 -29.02 12.42 -2.51
C HIS A 46 -28.53 10.98 -2.76
N PRO A 47 -28.39 10.51 -4.01
CA PRO A 47 -28.00 9.12 -4.31
C PRO A 47 -26.52 8.81 -3.99
N GLY A 48 -25.72 9.83 -3.73
CA GLY A 48 -24.26 9.76 -3.62
C GLY A 48 -23.59 10.32 -4.88
N THR A 49 -22.31 10.65 -4.77
CA THR A 49 -21.54 11.25 -5.88
C THR A 49 -20.67 10.20 -6.54
N ALA A 50 -21.10 9.70 -7.70
CA ALA A 50 -20.40 8.63 -8.43
C ALA A 50 -19.01 9.03 -8.96
N TYR A 51 -18.83 10.30 -9.31
CA TYR A 51 -17.56 10.87 -9.76
C TYR A 51 -17.50 12.35 -9.39
N LEU A 52 -16.30 12.86 -9.13
CA LEU A 52 -16.07 14.25 -8.73
C LEU A 52 -15.92 15.17 -9.95
N HIS A 53 -16.08 16.48 -9.71
CA HIS A 53 -15.80 17.54 -10.68
C HIS A 53 -16.60 17.49 -12.00
N LYS A 54 -17.82 16.95 -11.96
CA LYS A 54 -18.72 16.89 -13.13
C LYS A 54 -18.90 18.26 -13.79
N ASP A 55 -19.22 19.26 -12.97
CA ASP A 55 -19.53 20.61 -13.45
C ASP A 55 -18.37 21.57 -13.25
N ASN A 56 -17.73 21.53 -12.07
CA ASN A 56 -16.63 22.43 -11.70
C ASN A 56 -15.64 21.73 -10.76
N PHE A 57 -14.36 22.14 -10.76
CA PHE A 57 -13.43 21.68 -9.74
C PHE A 57 -13.70 22.39 -8.40
N SER A 58 -13.41 21.69 -7.30
CA SER A 58 -13.68 22.20 -5.94
C SER A 58 -12.89 23.46 -5.57
N HIS A 59 -11.83 23.77 -6.32
CA HIS A 59 -10.96 24.94 -6.10
C HIS A 59 -11.04 25.98 -7.24
N GLY A 60 -12.12 25.98 -8.02
CA GLY A 60 -12.28 26.84 -9.20
C GLY A 60 -11.80 26.18 -10.49
N PRO A 61 -11.31 26.92 -11.48
CA PRO A 61 -10.79 26.33 -12.71
C PRO A 61 -9.59 25.41 -12.46
N GLY A 62 -9.47 24.35 -13.26
CA GLY A 62 -8.34 23.43 -13.21
C GLY A 62 -7.01 24.16 -13.45
N LYS A 63 -5.98 23.81 -12.69
CA LYS A 63 -4.64 24.41 -12.78
C LYS A 63 -3.70 23.50 -13.55
N PHE A 64 -3.09 24.01 -14.61
CA PHE A 64 -1.99 23.34 -15.29
C PHE A 64 -0.68 23.70 -14.60
N ASN A 65 0.01 22.70 -14.06
CA ASN A 65 1.31 22.88 -13.41
C ASN A 65 2.36 22.07 -14.18
N PRO A 66 3.32 22.72 -14.87
CA PRO A 66 4.42 22.00 -15.48
C PRO A 66 5.31 21.42 -14.38
N VAL A 67 5.67 20.14 -14.52
CA VAL A 67 6.57 19.46 -13.60
C VAL A 67 7.85 19.14 -14.35
N VAL A 68 8.99 19.51 -13.77
CA VAL A 68 10.32 19.15 -14.26
C VAL A 68 10.76 17.87 -13.57
N TYR A 69 11.44 16.99 -14.31
CA TYR A 69 11.99 15.77 -13.74
C TYR A 69 13.01 16.10 -12.63
N VAL A 70 12.79 15.51 -11.45
CA VAL A 70 13.73 15.53 -10.33
C VAL A 70 14.13 14.08 -10.07
N PRO A 71 15.43 13.73 -10.14
CA PRO A 71 15.85 12.36 -9.91
C PRO A 71 15.60 11.94 -8.45
N PRO A 72 15.46 10.63 -8.19
CA PRO A 72 15.41 10.10 -6.82
C PRO A 72 16.60 10.59 -5.98
N ALA A 73 16.37 10.80 -4.69
CA ALA A 73 17.42 11.22 -3.75
C ALA A 73 18.54 10.17 -3.61
N GLU A 74 18.19 8.89 -3.78
CA GLU A 74 19.13 7.77 -3.75
C GLU A 74 19.22 7.10 -5.12
N LEU A 75 20.26 7.48 -5.86
CA LEU A 75 20.64 6.79 -7.09
C LEU A 75 21.67 5.68 -6.78
N PRO A 76 21.74 4.66 -7.64
CA PRO A 76 22.80 3.65 -7.58
C PRO A 76 24.18 4.29 -7.72
N ASP A 77 25.15 3.73 -7.02
CA ASP A 77 26.56 4.09 -7.14
C ASP A 77 27.44 2.83 -7.14
N ALA A 78 28.76 3.01 -7.11
CA ALA A 78 29.70 1.89 -7.13
C ALA A 78 29.58 0.96 -5.90
N GLY A 79 29.10 1.46 -4.76
CA GLY A 79 28.85 0.66 -3.56
C GLY A 79 27.47 -0.01 -3.54
N TYR A 80 26.48 0.62 -4.18
CA TYR A 80 25.10 0.15 -4.27
C TYR A 80 24.60 0.18 -5.72
N PRO A 81 24.98 -0.82 -6.56
CA PRO A 81 24.76 -0.75 -8.00
C PRO A 81 23.34 -1.10 -8.46
N LEU A 82 22.48 -1.60 -7.55
CA LEU A 82 21.11 -2.02 -7.86
C LEU A 82 20.09 -1.12 -7.17
N LEU A 83 18.96 -0.88 -7.84
CA LEU A 83 17.80 -0.23 -7.25
C LEU A 83 16.91 -1.25 -6.54
N LEU A 84 16.60 -1.00 -5.27
CA LEU A 84 15.61 -1.79 -4.53
C LEU A 84 14.22 -1.14 -4.68
N SER A 85 13.24 -1.94 -5.10
CA SER A 85 11.83 -1.58 -5.08
C SER A 85 11.08 -2.48 -4.11
N THR A 86 10.21 -1.90 -3.28
CA THR A 86 9.34 -2.66 -2.37
C THR A 86 7.88 -2.54 -2.77
N GLY A 87 7.13 -3.62 -2.59
CA GLY A 87 5.72 -3.64 -2.96
C GLY A 87 4.91 -4.67 -2.20
N ARG A 88 3.78 -5.06 -2.79
CA ARG A 88 2.83 -6.02 -2.19
C ARG A 88 2.87 -7.34 -2.93
N ARG A 89 2.54 -8.42 -2.22
CA ARG A 89 2.27 -9.74 -2.79
C ARG A 89 0.77 -9.99 -2.74
N TYR A 90 0.27 -10.75 -3.71
CA TYR A 90 -1.15 -11.02 -3.83
C TYR A 90 -1.73 -11.75 -2.60
N PHE A 91 -0.98 -12.71 -2.04
CA PHE A 91 -1.47 -13.62 -1.00
C PHE A 91 -1.49 -13.01 0.41
N HIS A 92 -0.63 -12.03 0.73
CA HIS A 92 -0.58 -11.44 2.07
C HIS A 92 -0.89 -9.94 2.02
N TYR A 93 -1.69 -9.48 2.99
CA TYR A 93 -2.09 -8.09 3.08
C TYR A 93 -1.26 -7.33 4.12
N HIS A 94 -0.47 -6.36 3.66
CA HIS A 94 0.36 -5.50 4.51
C HIS A 94 1.16 -6.27 5.57
N THR A 95 1.01 -5.98 6.86
CA THR A 95 1.77 -6.64 7.93
C THR A 95 1.37 -8.10 8.15
N GLY A 96 0.38 -8.61 7.41
CA GLY A 96 -0.05 -10.00 7.44
C GLY A 96 -0.72 -10.44 8.74
N THR A 97 -0.95 -9.53 9.70
CA THR A 97 -1.50 -9.83 11.04
C THR A 97 -2.82 -10.61 11.01
N MET A 98 -3.56 -10.51 9.91
CA MET A 98 -4.76 -11.28 9.64
C MET A 98 -4.51 -12.45 8.68
N THR A 99 -3.87 -12.21 7.52
CA THR A 99 -3.76 -13.22 6.45
C THR A 99 -2.91 -14.43 6.85
N TRP A 100 -1.90 -14.25 7.71
CA TRP A 100 -1.10 -15.36 8.26
C TRP A 100 -1.93 -16.32 9.11
N ARG A 101 -2.96 -15.84 9.81
CA ARG A 101 -3.78 -16.68 10.70
C ARG A 101 -4.73 -17.63 9.96
N THR A 102 -4.78 -17.57 8.63
CA THR A 102 -5.67 -18.38 7.81
C THR A 102 -5.09 -19.76 7.48
N GLY A 103 -3.76 -19.94 7.59
CA GLY A 103 -3.03 -21.16 7.24
C GLY A 103 -2.97 -21.49 5.75
N ALA A 104 -4.05 -21.24 4.99
CA ALA A 104 -4.14 -21.57 3.57
C ALA A 104 -3.18 -20.74 2.68
N LEU A 105 -2.89 -19.50 3.07
CA LEU A 105 -2.09 -18.58 2.26
C LEU A 105 -0.58 -18.86 2.37
N GLU A 106 -0.14 -19.50 3.46
CA GLU A 106 1.25 -19.92 3.66
C GLU A 106 1.70 -20.95 2.60
N VAL A 107 0.77 -21.79 2.12
CA VAL A 107 1.02 -22.76 1.05
C VAL A 107 1.39 -22.07 -0.26
N HIS A 108 0.86 -20.88 -0.51
CA HIS A 108 1.10 -20.12 -1.74
C HIS A 108 2.26 -19.14 -1.62
N TYR A 109 2.52 -18.61 -0.42
CA TYR A 109 3.58 -17.64 -0.18
C TYR A 109 4.13 -17.75 1.25
N GLY A 110 4.88 -18.81 1.52
CA GLY A 110 5.35 -19.12 2.87
C GLY A 110 6.57 -18.31 3.33
N ASN A 111 7.37 -17.77 2.40
CA ASN A 111 8.58 -16.99 2.67
C ASN A 111 8.70 -15.82 1.69
N GLU A 112 9.34 -14.73 2.13
CA GLU A 112 9.72 -13.65 1.24
C GLU A 112 10.92 -14.04 0.39
N TYR A 113 10.99 -13.48 -0.82
CA TYR A 113 12.15 -13.59 -1.68
C TYR A 113 12.48 -12.26 -2.38
N LEU A 114 13.77 -12.08 -2.70
CA LEU A 114 14.28 -11.02 -3.55
C LEU A 114 14.20 -11.48 -5.01
N GLU A 115 13.32 -10.85 -5.78
CA GLU A 115 13.32 -11.03 -7.22
C GLU A 115 14.46 -10.27 -7.87
N ILE A 116 15.26 -10.98 -8.66
CA ILE A 116 16.42 -10.45 -9.37
C ILE A 116 16.38 -10.90 -10.84
N ASN A 117 16.84 -10.03 -11.73
CA ASN A 117 16.98 -10.35 -13.14
C ASN A 117 18.08 -11.40 -13.38
N GLN A 118 17.89 -12.28 -14.37
CA GLN A 118 18.86 -13.33 -14.71
C GLN A 118 20.27 -12.80 -15.03
N VAL A 119 20.38 -11.62 -15.67
CA VAL A 119 21.67 -11.02 -16.03
C VAL A 119 22.42 -10.55 -14.79
N ASP A 120 21.73 -9.86 -13.88
CA ASP A 120 22.34 -9.38 -12.63
C ASP A 120 22.67 -10.53 -11.69
N ALA A 121 21.80 -11.54 -11.61
CA ALA A 121 22.06 -12.75 -10.84
C ALA A 121 23.33 -13.46 -11.34
N ALA A 122 23.47 -13.63 -12.67
CA ALA A 122 24.67 -14.23 -13.26
C ALA A 122 25.94 -13.40 -13.00
N ALA A 123 25.84 -12.06 -13.07
CA ALA A 123 26.96 -11.17 -12.79
C ALA A 123 27.42 -11.23 -11.31
N LEU A 124 26.48 -11.48 -10.40
CA LEU A 124 26.73 -11.62 -8.96
C LEU A 124 27.00 -13.06 -8.50
N GLY A 125 26.91 -14.04 -9.42
CA GLY A 125 27.06 -15.46 -9.09
C GLY A 125 25.93 -16.02 -8.21
N ILE A 126 24.74 -15.42 -8.27
CA ILE A 126 23.55 -15.81 -7.51
C ILE A 126 22.74 -16.82 -8.32
N THR A 127 22.31 -17.90 -7.66
CA THR A 127 21.39 -18.90 -8.20
C THR A 127 20.02 -18.82 -7.52
N ASP A 128 19.00 -19.37 -8.19
CA ASP A 128 17.63 -19.38 -7.66
C ASP A 128 17.57 -20.16 -6.34
N GLY A 129 16.98 -19.57 -5.30
CA GLY A 129 16.91 -20.14 -3.95
C GLY A 129 18.10 -19.81 -3.04
N ASP A 130 19.13 -19.11 -3.52
CA ASP A 130 20.25 -18.71 -2.67
C ASP A 130 19.82 -17.65 -1.64
N ILE A 131 20.37 -17.73 -0.43
CA ILE A 131 20.21 -16.67 0.57
C ILE A 131 21.20 -15.55 0.25
N ALA A 132 20.71 -14.43 -0.28
CA ALA A 132 21.52 -13.24 -0.53
C ALA A 132 21.45 -12.27 0.65
N GLN A 133 22.55 -11.56 0.88
CA GLN A 133 22.57 -10.39 1.75
C GLN A 133 22.35 -9.14 0.90
N VAL A 134 21.24 -8.45 1.15
CA VAL A 134 20.90 -7.16 0.53
C VAL A 134 21.30 -6.05 1.49
N SER A 135 22.27 -5.23 1.09
CA SER A 135 22.74 -4.08 1.88
C SER A 135 22.39 -2.76 1.21
N SER A 136 21.96 -1.78 2.00
CA SER A 136 21.77 -0.39 1.59
C SER A 136 22.53 0.56 2.52
N ARG A 137 22.39 1.87 2.31
CA ARG A 137 22.92 2.89 3.23
C ARG A 137 22.24 2.87 4.60
N CYS A 138 21.02 2.33 4.66
CA CYS A 138 20.17 2.37 5.84
C CYS A 138 20.15 1.04 6.62
N GLY A 139 20.69 -0.05 6.06
CA GLY A 139 20.71 -1.33 6.76
C GLY A 139 21.07 -2.51 5.87
N LEU A 140 20.87 -3.71 6.41
CA LEU A 140 21.09 -4.96 5.70
C LEU A 140 19.99 -5.97 6.03
N VAL A 141 19.68 -6.84 5.08
CA VAL A 141 18.72 -7.94 5.26
C VAL A 141 19.22 -9.18 4.53
N LYS A 142 18.87 -10.35 5.05
CA LYS A 142 19.11 -11.64 4.38
C LYS A 142 17.79 -12.19 3.89
N VAL A 143 17.74 -12.60 2.63
CA VAL A 143 16.50 -13.04 1.99
C VAL A 143 16.83 -14.04 0.89
N GLU A 144 15.94 -15.01 0.70
CA GLU A 144 16.03 -15.97 -0.40
C GLU A 144 15.90 -15.24 -1.74
N THR A 145 16.66 -15.65 -2.75
CA THR A 145 16.61 -15.03 -4.08
C THR A 145 15.74 -15.82 -5.02
N ARG A 146 15.05 -15.10 -5.91
CA ARG A 146 14.27 -15.68 -6.98
C ARG A 146 14.62 -15.04 -8.31
N ILE A 147 15.13 -15.83 -9.24
CA ILE A 147 15.43 -15.35 -10.58
C ILE A 147 14.10 -15.15 -11.33
N SER A 148 13.84 -13.91 -11.71
CA SER A 148 12.57 -13.51 -12.32
C SER A 148 12.80 -12.80 -13.65
N LYS A 149 11.90 -13.03 -14.61
CA LYS A 149 11.87 -12.30 -15.89
C LYS A 149 11.01 -11.03 -15.81
N VAL A 150 10.33 -10.82 -14.69
CA VAL A 150 9.43 -9.68 -14.46
C VAL A 150 10.22 -8.43 -14.09
N VAL A 151 11.29 -8.62 -13.30
CA VAL A 151 12.14 -7.53 -12.83
C VAL A 151 13.17 -7.16 -13.91
N PRO A 152 13.27 -5.88 -14.32
CA PRO A 152 14.26 -5.46 -15.29
C PRO A 152 15.67 -5.49 -14.70
N GLN A 153 16.68 -5.53 -15.57
CA GLN A 153 18.08 -5.44 -15.16
C GLN A 153 18.35 -4.13 -14.39
N GLY A 154 19.18 -4.20 -13.35
CA GLY A 154 19.54 -3.08 -12.46
C GLY A 154 18.52 -2.78 -11.37
N LEU A 155 17.43 -3.55 -11.30
CA LEU A 155 16.40 -3.46 -10.27
C LEU A 155 16.25 -4.80 -9.55
N VAL A 156 15.98 -4.74 -8.26
CA VAL A 156 15.58 -5.89 -7.45
C VAL A 156 14.28 -5.56 -6.72
N PHE A 157 13.44 -6.57 -6.52
CA PHE A 157 12.13 -6.38 -5.89
C PHE A 157 11.95 -7.32 -4.71
N THR A 158 11.37 -6.81 -3.64
CA THR A 158 10.92 -7.62 -2.50
C THR A 158 9.69 -7.00 -1.88
N SER A 159 9.07 -7.67 -0.92
CA SER A 159 7.96 -7.11 -0.15
C SER A 159 8.36 -6.76 1.29
N PHE A 160 7.47 -6.07 1.98
CA PHE A 160 7.59 -5.72 3.40
C PHE A 160 6.68 -6.55 4.30
N LEU A 161 6.14 -7.66 3.78
CA LEU A 161 5.09 -8.43 4.45
C LEU A 161 5.64 -9.33 5.57
N PHE A 162 6.94 -9.64 5.54
CA PHE A 162 7.60 -10.60 6.42
C PHE A 162 8.40 -9.88 7.50
N PRO A 163 8.05 -10.02 8.79
CA PRO A 163 8.80 -9.41 9.88
C PRO A 163 10.27 -9.84 9.94
N GLU A 164 10.57 -11.06 9.49
CA GLU A 164 11.92 -11.63 9.45
C GLU A 164 12.81 -10.94 8.41
N VAL A 165 12.17 -10.36 7.38
CA VAL A 165 12.82 -9.64 6.28
C VAL A 165 12.47 -8.16 6.43
N ALA A 166 13.16 -7.49 7.37
CA ALA A 166 12.95 -6.09 7.68
C ALA A 166 13.41 -5.17 6.54
N THR A 167 12.54 -4.97 5.55
CA THR A 167 12.78 -4.13 4.35
C THR A 167 12.33 -2.69 4.51
N SER A 168 11.55 -2.38 5.55
CA SER A 168 11.26 -1.02 5.98
C SER A 168 12.22 -0.62 7.11
N THR A 169 13.09 0.35 6.84
CA THR A 169 13.78 1.11 7.88
C THR A 169 12.85 2.24 8.32
N ASN A 170 12.60 2.33 9.63
CA ASN A 170 11.77 3.37 10.27
C ASN A 170 12.31 4.77 10.01
#